data_AF-A0A254QB75-F1
#
_entry.id   AF-A0A254QB75-F1
#
_cell.length_a   1.000
_cell.length_b   1.000
_cell.length_c   1.000
_cell.angle_alpha   90.00
_cell.angle_beta   90.00
_cell.angle_gamma   90.00
#
_symmetry.space_group_name_H-M   'P 1'
#
loop_
_entity.id
_entity.type
_entity.pdbx_description
1 polymer ?
#
loop_
_entity_poly.entity_id
_entity_poly.type
_entity_poly.pdbx_seq_one_letter_code
_entity_poly.pdbx_strand_id
1 'polypeptide(L)' 'MKKEYDFSKAKKGKSSKQVKVIKTFRLDPAVLEWLESEGEKQGMGYQTFLNWFLAKAMSDQDSFEDRLKKLETAIFKKKA' A
#
# COMPACT_ATOMS: atom_id res chain seq x y z
N MET A 1 33.43 17.75 0.96
CA MET A 1 33.60 17.19 2.32
C MET A 1 34.90 17.73 2.89
N LYS A 2 34.90 18.26 4.13
CA LYS A 2 36.15 18.72 4.78
C LYS A 2 37.07 17.52 5.03
N LYS A 3 38.39 17.71 4.90
CA LYS A 3 39.42 16.65 5.05
C LYS A 3 39.45 15.99 6.43
N GLU A 4 38.81 16.59 7.44
CA GLU A 4 38.99 16.25 8.85
C GLU A 4 37.89 15.36 9.43
N TYR A 5 37.07 14.72 8.60
CA TYR A 5 36.09 13.75 9.07
C TYR A 5 36.67 12.34 9.02
N ASP A 6 37.04 11.80 10.19
CA ASP A 6 37.39 10.40 10.36
C ASP A 6 36.11 9.55 10.56
N PHE A 7 35.72 8.82 9.51
CA PHE A 7 34.58 7.91 9.53
C PHE A 7 34.95 6.47 9.95
N SER A 8 36.16 6.23 10.46
CA SER A 8 36.64 4.90 10.84
C SER A 8 35.77 4.19 11.88
N LYS A 9 35.05 4.94 12.73
CA LYS A 9 34.12 4.42 13.76
C LYS A 9 32.63 4.61 13.41
N ALA A 10 32.32 5.03 12.18
CA ALA A 10 30.94 5.31 11.80
C ALA A 10 30.15 4.00 11.58
N LYS A 11 29.02 3.85 12.28
CA LYS A 11 28.07 2.75 12.06
C LYS A 11 27.20 3.07 10.85
N LYS A 12 27.18 2.19 9.83
CA LYS A 12 26.28 2.34 8.68
C LYS A 12 24.83 2.46 9.18
N GLY A 13 24.18 3.58 8.88
CA GLY A 13 22.77 3.79 9.17
C GLY A 13 21.92 2.71 8.51
N LYS A 14 20.82 2.32 9.17
CA LYS A 14 19.86 1.34 8.63
C LYS A 14 19.29 1.93 7.33
N SER A 15 19.57 1.29 6.19
CA SER A 15 19.01 1.69 4.90
C SER A 15 17.49 1.64 5.00
N SER A 16 16.81 2.79 4.86
CA SER A 16 15.36 2.85 4.83
C SER A 16 14.90 2.21 3.51
N LYS A 17 14.46 0.95 3.57
CA LYS A 17 14.11 0.14 2.38
C LYS A 17 12.88 0.64 1.60
N GLN A 18 12.11 1.58 2.13
CA GLN A 18 10.91 2.10 1.47
C GLN A 18 10.95 3.61 1.42
N VAL A 19 11.52 4.15 0.35
CA VAL A 19 11.37 5.57 0.01
C VAL A 19 9.98 5.70 -0.61
N LYS A 20 9.04 6.30 0.12
CA LYS A 20 7.74 6.69 -0.46
C LYS A 20 8.02 7.64 -1.63
N VAL A 21 7.49 7.35 -2.81
CA VAL A 21 7.62 8.22 -3.97
C VAL A 21 6.50 9.25 -3.93
N ILE A 22 6.85 10.53 -3.93
CA ILE A 22 5.88 11.61 -4.04
C ILE A 22 5.40 11.68 -5.49
N LYS A 23 4.09 11.59 -5.69
CA LYS A 23 3.46 11.72 -7.00
C LYS A 23 2.31 12.71 -6.92
N THR A 24 2.18 13.54 -7.95
CA THR A 24 1.02 14.41 -8.15
C THR A 24 0.06 13.70 -9.11
N PHE A 25 -1.21 13.60 -8.74
CA PHE A 25 -2.27 13.04 -9.57
C PHE A 25 -3.54 13.86 -9.33
N ARG A 26 -4.45 13.84 -10.32
CA ARG A 26 -5.74 14.52 -10.21
C ARG A 26 -6.72 13.58 -9.51
N LEU A 27 -7.45 14.12 -8.54
CA LEU A 27 -8.55 13.49 -7.83
C LEU A 27 -9.78 14.33 -8.02
N ASP A 28 -10.93 13.68 -8.16
CA ASP A 28 -12.20 14.38 -8.12
C ASP A 28 -12.45 14.94 -6.70
N PRO A 29 -13.05 16.13 -6.56
CA PRO A 29 -13.29 16.75 -5.26
C PRO A 29 -14.09 15.84 -4.31
N ALA A 30 -15.12 15.16 -4.82
CA ALA A 30 -15.95 14.25 -4.03
C ALA A 30 -15.16 13.05 -3.46
N VAL A 31 -14.15 12.58 -4.19
CA VAL A 31 -13.29 11.48 -3.74
C VAL A 31 -12.35 11.97 -2.63
N LEU A 32 -11.84 13.19 -2.74
CA LEU A 32 -10.98 13.78 -1.71
C LEU A 32 -11.75 13.97 -0.39
N GLU A 33 -12.95 14.53 -0.45
CA GLU A 33 -13.81 14.71 0.74
C GLU A 33 -14.13 13.37 1.41
N TRP A 34 -14.43 12.34 0.62
CA TRP A 34 -14.64 10.99 1.14
C TRP A 34 -13.39 10.42 1.82
N LEU A 35 -12.21 10.58 1.22
CA LEU A 35 -10.93 10.12 1.79
C LEU A 35 -10.58 10.84 3.10
N GLU A 36 -10.88 12.13 3.20
CA GLU A 36 -10.68 12.91 4.43
C GLU A 36 -11.62 12.42 5.53
N SER A 37 -12.92 12.30 5.25
CA SER A 37 -13.90 11.81 6.23
C SER A 37 -13.59 10.39 6.72
N GLU A 38 -13.24 9.47 5.81
CA GLU A 38 -12.88 8.10 6.18
C GLU A 38 -11.54 8.03 6.90
N GLY A 39 -10.57 8.86 6.52
CA GLY A 39 -9.31 8.99 7.22
C GLY A 39 -9.52 9.42 8.68
N GLU A 40 -10.30 10.48 8.90
CA GLU A 40 -10.61 10.99 10.24
C GLU A 40 -11.30 9.93 11.12
N LYS A 41 -12.28 9.19 10.57
CA LYS A 41 -12.94 8.08 11.29
C LYS A 41 -11.96 7.02 11.76
N GLN A 42 -10.89 6.77 11.00
CA GLN A 42 -9.87 5.80 11.33
C GLN A 42 -8.66 6.40 12.09
N GLY A 43 -8.69 7.71 12.38
CA GLY A 43 -7.59 8.41 13.04
C GLY A 43 -6.34 8.53 12.17
N MET A 44 -6.48 8.46 10.83
CA MET A 44 -5.39 8.54 9.87
C MET A 44 -5.56 9.73 8.92
N GLY A 45 -4.46 10.35 8.49
CA GLY A 45 -4.55 11.38 7.43
C GLY A 45 -4.97 10.77 6.08
N TYR A 46 -5.62 11.59 5.24
CA TYR A 46 -6.18 11.14 3.94
C TYR A 46 -5.15 10.41 3.05
N GLN A 47 -3.89 10.87 3.03
CA GLN A 47 -2.82 10.24 2.23
C GLN A 47 -2.48 8.83 2.72
N THR A 48 -2.45 8.65 4.04
CA THR A 48 -2.19 7.35 4.67
C THR A 48 -3.35 6.41 4.42
N PHE A 49 -4.58 6.90 4.57
CA PHE A 49 -5.79 6.14 4.31
C PHE A 49 -5.87 5.70 2.84
N LEU A 50 -5.61 6.61 1.90
CA LEU A 50 -5.60 6.31 0.48
C LEU A 50 -4.59 5.20 0.15
N ASN A 51 -3.37 5.31 0.65
CA ASN A 51 -2.34 4.30 0.39
C ASN A 51 -2.71 2.94 0.98
N TRP A 52 -3.30 2.92 2.18
CA TRP A 52 -3.81 1.70 2.81
C TRP A 52 -4.96 1.09 1.99
N PHE A 53 -5.91 1.91 1.54
CA PHE A 53 -7.07 1.46 0.76
C PHE A 53 -6.64 0.85 -0.57
N LEU A 54 -5.71 1.50 -1.28
CA LEU A 54 -5.15 0.96 -2.53
C LEU A 54 -4.38 -0.35 -2.29
N ALA A 55 -3.60 -0.44 -1.21
CA ALA A 55 -2.89 -1.66 -0.85
C ALA A 55 -3.86 -2.82 -0.56
N LYS A 56 -4.93 -2.54 0.20
CA LYS A 56 -5.98 -3.51 0.49
C LYS A 56 -6.68 -3.96 -0.79
N ALA A 57 -7.05 -3.03 -1.66
CA ALA A 57 -7.69 -3.35 -2.93
C ALA A 57 -6.80 -4.24 -3.81
N MET A 58 -5.48 -4.04 -3.83
CA MET A 58 -4.55 -4.93 -4.53
C MET A 58 -4.54 -6.34 -3.93
N SER A 59 -4.48 -6.47 -2.60
CA SER A 59 -4.48 -7.80 -1.94
C SER A 59 -5.82 -8.55 -2.04
N ASP A 60 -6.94 -7.82 -2.07
CA ASP A 60 -8.27 -8.45 -2.15
C ASP A 60 -8.52 -9.06 -3.55
N GLN A 61 -7.93 -8.51 -4.62
CA GLN A 61 -8.05 -9.07 -5.99
C GLN A 61 -7.44 -10.46 -6.11
N ASP A 62 -6.23 -10.64 -5.57
CA ASP A 62 -5.55 -11.95 -5.55
C ASP A 62 -6.41 -13.01 -4.82
N SER A 63 -7.10 -12.59 -3.76
CA SER A 63 -7.98 -13.48 -2.98
C SER A 63 -9.25 -13.88 -3.74
N PHE A 64 -9.78 -13.02 -4.60
CA PHE A 64 -11.01 -13.30 -5.36
C PHE A 64 -10.73 -14.30 -6.48
N GLU A 65 -9.63 -14.15 -7.21
CA GLU A 65 -9.23 -15.10 -8.25
C GLU A 65 -8.94 -16.48 -7.68
N ASP A 66 -8.27 -16.55 -6.53
CA ASP A 66 -8.01 -17.83 -5.84
C ASP A 66 -9.30 -18.48 -5.34
N ARG A 67 -10.27 -17.68 -4.86
CA ARG A 67 -11.60 -18.18 -4.48
C ARG A 67 -12.36 -18.67 -5.72
N LEU A 68 -12.27 -17.98 -6.84
CA LEU A 68 -12.92 -18.36 -8.09
C LEU A 68 -12.35 -19.69 -8.61
N LYS A 69 -11.02 -19.84 -8.65
CA LYS A 69 -10.34 -21.10 -9.01
C LYS A 69 -10.76 -22.26 -8.11
N LYS A 70 -10.89 -22.04 -6.80
CA LYS A 70 -11.37 -23.06 -5.85
C LYS A 70 -12.82 -23.47 -6.16
N LEU A 71 -13.68 -22.51 -6.45
CA LEU A 71 -15.08 -22.77 -6.81
C LEU A 71 -15.19 -23.51 -8.14
N GLU A 72 -14.46 -23.08 -9.16
CA GLU A 72 -14.39 -23.78 -10.45
C GLU A 72 -13.94 -25.22 -10.26
N THR A 73 -12.82 -25.44 -9.54
CA THR A 73 -12.32 -26.80 -9.26
C THR A 73 -13.37 -27.64 -8.52
N ALA A 74 -14.07 -27.07 -7.53
CA ALA A 74 -15.11 -27.77 -6.79
C ALA A 74 -16.34 -28.12 -7.65
N ILE A 75 -16.75 -27.25 -8.56
CA ILE A 75 -17.89 -27.48 -9.46
C ILE A 75 -17.53 -28.50 -10.54
N PHE A 76 -16.38 -28.35 -11.19
CA PHE A 76 -15.95 -29.27 -12.26
C PHE A 76 -15.59 -30.66 -11.73
N LYS A 77 -15.06 -30.78 -10.50
CA LYS A 77 -14.79 -32.07 -9.86
C LYS A 77 -16.06 -32.79 -9.37
N LYS A 78 -17.15 -32.06 -9.12
CA LYS A 78 -18.46 -32.61 -8.73
C LYS A 78 -19.32 -33.06 -9.93
N LYS A 79 -18.93 -32.68 -11.15
CA LYS A 79 -19.65 -32.99 -12.39
C LYS A 79 -19.10 -34.23 -13.12
N ALA A 80 -18.10 -34.90 -12.55
CA ALA A 80 -17.52 -36.16 -13.03
C ALA A 80 -17.98 -37.33 -12.15
#